data_AF-A0A955MT46-F1
#
_entry.id   AF-A0A955MT46-F1
#
_cell.length_a   1.000
_cell.length_b   1.000
_cell.length_c   1.000
_cell.angle_alpha   90.00
_cell.angle_beta   90.00
_cell.angle_gamma   90.00
#
_symmetry.space_group_name_H-M   'P 1'
#
loop_
_entity.id
_entity.type
_entity.pdbx_description
1 polymer ?
#
loop_
_entity_poly.entity_id
_entity_poly.type
_entity_poly.pdbx_seq_one_letter_code
_entity_poly.pdbx_strand_id
1 'polypeptide(L)' 'MIDSHCHLNDERFDEDLDEVLVRSFQAGVRHAIVIGYDLPSSRRAVELANREVGVDQHPLSAVVGVSTHLAADWSEK' A
#
# COMPACT_ATOMS: atom_id res chain seq x y z
N MET A 1 12.26 -8.59 -7.71
CA MET A 1 10.89 -9.16 -7.68
C MET A 1 9.90 -8.04 -7.44
N ILE A 2 8.68 -8.12 -8.00
CA ILE A 2 7.62 -7.14 -7.75
C ILE A 2 6.49 -7.86 -7.03
N ASP A 3 6.03 -7.28 -5.91
CA ASP A 3 4.75 -7.64 -5.31
C ASP A 3 3.65 -6.80 -5.97
N SER A 4 2.82 -7.43 -6.79
CA SER A 4 1.80 -6.73 -7.55
C SER A 4 0.54 -6.38 -6.74
N HIS A 5 0.39 -6.89 -5.51
CA HIS A 5 -0.80 -6.66 -4.68
C HIS A 5 -0.47 -6.92 -3.21
N CYS A 6 -0.42 -5.86 -2.42
CA CYS A 6 -0.31 -5.96 -0.97
C CYS A 6 -1.24 -4.96 -0.26
N HIS A 7 -1.58 -5.27 0.99
CA HIS A 7 -2.36 -4.40 1.88
C HIS A 7 -1.48 -3.87 3.01
N LEU A 8 -0.33 -3.30 2.69
CA LEU A 8 0.57 -2.66 3.68
C LEU A 8 -0.04 -1.42 4.35
N ASN A 9 -1.16 -0.94 3.83
CA ASN A 9 -2.01 0.11 4.40
C ASN A 9 -3.04 -0.42 5.43
N ASP A 10 -3.03 -1.72 5.75
CA ASP A 10 -3.89 -2.32 6.78
C ASP A 10 -3.35 -2.02 8.18
N GLU A 11 -4.25 -1.72 9.12
CA GLU A 11 -3.93 -1.32 10.50
C GLU A 11 -3.08 -2.35 11.26
N ARG A 12 -3.10 -3.63 10.85
CA ARG A 12 -2.27 -4.68 11.46
C ARG A 12 -0.77 -4.42 11.36
N PHE A 13 -0.35 -3.54 10.45
CA PHE A 13 1.06 -3.19 10.22
C PHE A 13 1.45 -1.88 10.91
N ASP A 14 0.55 -1.19 11.60
CA ASP A 14 0.81 0.14 12.15
C ASP A 14 1.97 0.17 13.15
N GLU A 15 2.20 -0.94 13.86
CA GLU A 15 3.28 -1.06 14.84
C GLU A 15 4.63 -1.44 14.23
N ASP A 16 4.65 -2.15 13.09
CA ASP A 16 5.87 -2.79 12.55
C ASP A 16 6.10 -2.58 11.04
N LEU A 17 5.39 -1.66 10.40
CA LEU A 17 5.45 -1.43 8.95
C LEU A 17 6.87 -1.24 8.43
N ASP A 18 7.68 -0.44 9.12
CA ASP A 18 9.05 -0.15 8.68
C ASP A 18 9.93 -1.42 8.74
N GLU A 19 9.74 -2.28 9.75
CA GLU A 19 10.42 -3.58 9.83
C GLU A 19 9.96 -4.55 8.73
N VAL A 20 8.65 -4.55 8.43
CA VAL A 20 8.09 -5.34 7.31
C VAL A 20 8.71 -4.90 5.98
N LEU A 21 8.82 -3.60 5.72
CA LEU A 21 9.45 -3.06 4.51
C LEU A 21 10.93 -3.44 4.43
N VAL A 22 11.69 -3.31 5.52
CA VAL A 22 13.11 -3.72 5.54
C VAL A 22 13.24 -5.22 5.22
N ARG A 23 12.45 -6.07 5.86
CA ARG A 23 12.47 -7.52 5.61
C ARG A 23 12.11 -7.87 4.17
N SER A 24 11.11 -7.20 3.58
CA SER A 24 10.70 -7.46 2.20
C SER A 24 11.80 -7.09 1.19
N PHE A 25 12.48 -5.96 1.40
CA PHE A 25 13.61 -5.54 0.56
C PHE A 25 14.81 -6.48 0.70
N GLN A 26 15.12 -6.94 1.92
CA GLN A 26 16.17 -7.94 2.16
C GLN A 26 15.87 -9.28 1.49
N ALA A 27 14.58 -9.65 1.39
CA ALA A 27 14.12 -10.85 0.69
C ALA A 27 14.12 -10.69 -0.87
N GLY A 28 14.47 -9.52 -1.40
CA GLY A 28 14.60 -9.28 -2.84
C GLY A 28 13.34 -8.73 -3.53
N VAL A 29 12.32 -8.34 -2.77
CA VAL A 29 11.24 -7.47 -3.26
C VAL A 29 11.86 -6.11 -3.56
N ARG A 30 11.59 -5.55 -4.74
CA ARG A 30 12.16 -4.26 -5.18
C ARG A 30 11.09 -3.23 -5.50
N HIS A 31 9.86 -3.69 -5.68
CA HIS A 31 8.70 -2.84 -5.87
C HIS A 31 7.48 -3.53 -5.29
N ALA A 32 6.58 -2.77 -4.65
CA ALA A 32 5.29 -3.29 -4.21
C ALA A 32 4.14 -2.34 -4.57
N ILE A 33 2.99 -2.90 -4.91
CA ILE A 33 1.77 -2.14 -5.22
C ILE A 33 0.79 -2.28 -4.05
N VAL A 34 0.55 -1.16 -3.35
CA VAL A 34 -0.33 -1.08 -2.17
C VAL A 34 -1.75 -0.77 -2.62
N ILE A 35 -2.70 -1.61 -2.23
CA ILE A 35 -4.07 -1.56 -2.74
C ILE A 35 -4.97 -0.72 -1.82
N GLY A 36 -5.42 0.43 -2.33
CA GLY A 36 -6.60 1.13 -1.84
C GLY A 36 -7.87 0.54 -2.42
N TYR A 37 -8.86 0.28 -1.57
CA TYR A 37 -10.14 -0.34 -1.91
C TYR A 37 -11.36 0.47 -1.46
N ASP A 38 -11.13 1.56 -0.73
CA ASP A 38 -12.09 2.61 -0.37
C ASP A 38 -11.34 3.95 -0.24
N LEU A 39 -12.04 5.02 0.13
CA LEU A 39 -11.42 6.34 0.27
C LEU A 39 -10.34 6.39 1.38
N PRO A 40 -10.57 5.90 2.60
CA PRO A 40 -9.54 5.86 3.64
C PRO A 40 -8.30 5.04 3.25
N SER A 41 -8.49 3.80 2.79
CA SER A 41 -7.38 2.92 2.40
C SER A 41 -6.61 3.45 1.20
N SER A 42 -7.28 4.10 0.24
CA SER A 42 -6.63 4.77 -0.90
C SER A 42 -5.76 5.93 -0.47
N ARG A 43 -6.22 6.76 0.48
CA ARG A 43 -5.40 7.85 1.04
C ARG A 43 -4.14 7.31 1.70
N ARG A 44 -4.30 6.29 2.54
CA ARG A 44 -3.18 5.64 3.21
C ARG A 44 -2.21 4.98 2.23
N ALA A 45 -2.71 4.35 1.17
CA ALA A 45 -1.86 3.79 0.11
C ALA A 45 -1.02 4.88 -0.59
N VAL A 46 -1.61 6.05 -0.91
CA VAL A 46 -0.89 7.19 -1.49
C VAL A 46 0.14 7.77 -0.53
N GLU A 47 -0.21 7.90 0.75
CA GLU A 47 0.73 8.34 1.79
C GLU A 47 1.95 7.41 1.87
N LEU A 48 1.73 6.10 1.85
CA LEU A 48 2.82 5.12 1.81
C LEU A 48 3.67 5.20 0.55
N ALA A 49 3.05 5.36 -0.62
CA ALA A 49 3.76 5.48 -1.89
C ALA A 49 4.65 6.74 -1.97
N ASN A 50 4.31 7.80 -1.23
CA ASN A 50 5.09 9.03 -1.14
C ASN A 50 6.19 8.98 -0.05
N ARG A 51 6.28 7.90 0.73
CA ARG A 51 7.38 7.74 1.70
C ARG A 51 8.67 7.44 0.93
N GLU A 52 9.73 8.16 1.26
CA GLU A 52 11.11 7.79 0.87
C GLU A 52 11.53 6.60 1.74
N VAL A 53 11.37 5.38 1.22
CA VAL A 53 11.73 4.13 1.90
C VAL A 53 12.59 3.27 0.98
N GLY A 54 13.56 2.55 1.54
CA GLY A 54 14.40 1.61 0.79
C GLY A 54 15.61 2.24 0.08
N VAL A 55 16.24 1.45 -0.79
CA VAL A 55 17.48 1.81 -1.50
C VAL A 55 17.21 2.54 -2.82
N ASP A 56 16.00 2.39 -3.35
CA ASP A 56 15.52 2.98 -4.58
C ASP A 56 14.57 4.13 -4.22
N GLN A 57 14.58 5.24 -4.97
CA GLN A 57 13.65 6.35 -4.75
C GLN A 57 12.24 5.91 -5.19
N HIS A 58 11.36 5.60 -4.25
CA HIS A 58 9.95 5.18 -4.43
C HIS A 58 9.72 3.70 -4.82
N PRO A 59 9.99 2.73 -3.92
CA PRO A 59 9.72 1.30 -4.18
C PRO A 59 8.26 0.91 -4.00
N LEU A 60 7.36 1.87 -3.75
CA LEU A 60 5.94 1.63 -3.51
C LEU A 60 5.10 2.41 -4.53
N SER A 61 4.06 1.78 -5.04
CA SER A 61 3.00 2.44 -5.81
C SER A 61 1.64 2.23 -5.15
N ALA A 62 0.72 3.16 -5.36
CA ALA A 62 -0.63 3.08 -4.80
C ALA A 62 -1.66 2.77 -5.89
N VAL A 63 -2.63 1.93 -5.56
CA VAL A 63 -3.91 1.85 -6.27
C VAL A 63 -4.94 2.67 -5.51
N VAL A 64 -5.71 3.47 -6.24
CA VAL A 64 -6.81 4.28 -5.71
C VAL A 64 -8.09 3.83 -6.38
N GLY A 65 -9.09 3.46 -5.60
CA GLY A 65 -10.36 3.00 -6.13
C GLY A 65 -11.32 2.51 -5.05
N VAL A 66 -12.51 2.11 -5.51
CA VAL A 66 -13.54 1.48 -4.68
C VAL A 66 -13.68 0.06 -5.17
N SER A 67 -13.47 -0.90 -4.29
CA SER A 67 -13.59 -2.30 -4.64
C SER A 67 -15.07 -2.71 -4.71
N THR A 68 -15.38 -3.72 -5.52
CA THR A 68 -16.75 -4.20 -5.74
C THR A 68 -17.44 -4.70 -4.47
N HIS A 69 -16.66 -5.13 -3.46
CA HIS A 69 -17.20 -5.52 -2.15
C HIS A 69 -17.68 -4.33 -1.30
N LEU A 70 -17.26 -3.11 -1.61
CA LEU A 70 -17.68 -1.85 -0.97
C LEU A 70 -18.46 -0.93 -1.93
N ALA A 71 -18.67 -1.35 -3.17
CA ALA A 71 -19.36 -0.54 -4.16
C ALA A 71 -20.83 -0.25 -3.79
N ALA A 72 -21.45 -1.12 -2.98
CA ALA A 72 -22.81 -0.91 -2.49
C ALA A 72 -22.92 0.26 -1.49
N ASP A 73 -21.83 0.57 -0.78
CA ASP A 73 -21.77 1.64 0.22
C ASP A 73 -21.28 2.98 -0.39
N TRP A 74 -21.03 3.01 -1.70
CA TRP A 74 -20.59 4.21 -2.40
C TRP A 74 -21.75 5.16 -2.69
N SER A 75 -21.64 6.41 -2.24
CA SER A 75 -22.51 7.52 -2.64
C SER A 75 -21.71 8.55 -3.44
N GLU A 76 -22.30 9.09 -4.51
CA GLU A 76 -21.86 10.39 -5.04
C GLU A 76 -21.96 11.40 -3.89
N LYS A 77 -20.82 11.87 -3.39
CA LYS A 77 -20.80 13.15 -2.69
C LYS A 77 -20.84 14.26 -3.70
#